data_AF-V5D4D4-F1
#
_entry.id   AF-V5D4D4-F1
#
_cell.length_a   1.000
_cell.length_b   1.000
_cell.length_c   1.000
_cell.angle_alpha   90.00
_cell.angle_beta   90.00
_cell.angle_gamma   90.00
#
_symmetry.space_group_name_H-M   'P 1'
#
loop_
_entity.id
_entity.type
_entity.pdbx_description
1 polymer ?
#
loop_
_entity_poly.entity_id
_entity_poly.type
_entity_poly.pdbx_seq_one_letter_code
_entity_poly.pdbx_strand_id
1 'polypeptide(L)'
;MCTWMKRGLKPYKQAGYWKMVEKHMKKVGPIPRHIFDEKIYIVRLGAVDGALLAIKLTDVGKYFTLGGSNLWYSEDPFHKLVKVVREITKKGAELFLNASICADIGFRIADRLEKAMNTKDLLLLILGSHGALASHALEQFGLRVFTRGEFVSALVKGLKELPPPERNKARDSVLKVNHQGHPTRTVGLGKLENGVRRIDMKYRVLYIPAARNFPLVDGFFFVDSPRKTLVGLQMTTASEHHKITSTVNLFNERLAEYFKGWKKLSRDMSWEIIYVQHADSKKIKKWQRCGPVNTKNLSDAEKEIVAFWNGNVHEYQFVLTRDFLSKITEIRIQ
;
A
#
# COMPACT_ATOMS: atom_id res chain seq x y z
N MET A 1 -10.19 28.52 -9.53
CA MET A 1 -10.74 29.39 -8.47
C MET A 1 -10.33 28.90 -7.09
N CYS A 2 -9.23 29.37 -6.48
CA CYS A 2 -8.87 29.05 -5.07
C CYS A 2 -7.85 30.02 -4.41
N THR A 3 -7.23 30.93 -5.16
CA THR A 3 -6.24 31.90 -4.63
C THR A 3 -6.86 33.11 -3.93
N TRP A 4 -8.20 33.21 -3.84
CA TRP A 4 -8.87 34.49 -3.58
C TRP A 4 -9.64 34.62 -2.25
N MET A 5 -10.06 33.54 -1.56
CA MET A 5 -10.91 33.68 -0.36
C MET A 5 -10.21 34.36 0.85
N LYS A 6 -8.87 34.29 0.93
CA LYS A 6 -8.06 34.78 2.07
C LYS A 6 -6.78 35.48 1.60
N ARG A 7 -6.83 36.20 0.47
CA ARG A 7 -5.67 36.95 -0.07
C ARG A 7 -5.37 38.16 0.84
N GLY A 8 -4.09 38.47 1.06
CA GLY A 8 -3.66 39.62 1.88
C GLY A 8 -3.48 39.35 3.38
N LEU A 9 -3.57 38.09 3.82
CA LEU A 9 -3.21 37.72 5.19
C LEU A 9 -1.69 37.78 5.43
N LYS A 10 -1.29 37.99 6.69
CA LYS A 10 0.11 37.83 7.11
C LYS A 10 0.63 36.42 6.72
N PRO A 11 1.89 36.26 6.28
CA PRO A 11 2.42 35.01 5.75
C PRO A 11 2.16 33.77 6.63
N TYR A 12 2.33 33.89 7.95
CA TYR A 12 2.09 32.78 8.88
C TYR A 12 0.62 32.35 8.94
N LYS A 13 -0.33 33.29 8.84
CA LYS A 13 -1.77 32.98 8.80
C LYS A 13 -2.14 32.28 7.50
N GLN A 14 -1.54 32.72 6.40
CA GLN A 14 -1.73 32.10 5.10
C GLN A 14 -1.17 30.66 5.07
N ALA A 15 0.03 30.44 5.63
CA ALA A 15 0.60 29.11 5.77
C ALA A 15 -0.27 28.18 6.63
N GLY A 16 -0.80 28.69 7.76
CA GLY A 16 -1.73 27.93 8.60
C GLY A 16 -3.02 27.54 7.88
N TYR A 17 -3.61 28.48 7.12
CA TYR A 17 -4.78 28.21 6.30
C TYR A 17 -4.53 27.14 5.23
N TRP A 18 -3.40 27.21 4.52
CA TRP A 18 -3.05 26.17 3.53
C TRP A 18 -2.79 24.80 4.15
N LYS A 19 -2.15 24.72 5.32
CA LYS A 19 -2.01 23.47 6.07
C LYS A 19 -3.36 22.84 6.42
N MET A 20 -4.33 23.67 6.82
CA MET A 20 -5.71 23.23 7.09
C MET A 20 -6.38 22.70 5.82
N VAL A 21 -6.35 23.46 4.72
CA VAL A 21 -6.95 23.07 3.44
C VAL A 21 -6.35 21.75 2.95
N GLU A 22 -5.02 21.61 3.01
CA GLU A 22 -4.33 20.38 2.61
C GLU A 22 -4.74 19.19 3.48
N LYS A 23 -4.86 19.38 4.80
CA LYS A 23 -5.37 18.36 5.73
C LYS A 23 -6.80 17.94 5.35
N HIS A 24 -7.69 18.89 5.07
CA HIS A 24 -9.06 18.60 4.69
C HIS A 24 -9.11 17.83 3.35
N MET A 25 -8.36 18.28 2.34
CA MET A 25 -8.25 17.60 1.04
C MET A 25 -7.77 16.15 1.18
N LYS A 26 -6.80 15.89 2.07
CA LYS A 26 -6.31 14.55 2.35
C LYS A 26 -7.41 13.63 2.90
N LYS A 27 -8.32 14.17 3.72
CA LYS A 27 -9.36 13.40 4.45
C LYS A 27 -10.68 13.24 3.72
N VAL A 28 -11.16 14.28 3.04
CA VAL A 28 -12.48 14.27 2.36
C VAL A 28 -12.39 14.53 0.85
N GLY A 29 -11.18 14.58 0.30
CA GLY A 29 -10.92 14.86 -1.11
C GLY A 29 -10.92 16.34 -1.47
N PRO A 30 -10.54 16.67 -2.72
CA PRO A 30 -10.45 18.05 -3.22
C PRO A 30 -11.83 18.63 -3.58
N ILE A 31 -12.80 18.56 -2.66
CA ILE A 31 -14.16 19.10 -2.86
C ILE A 31 -14.21 20.49 -2.22
N PRO A 32 -14.22 21.59 -3.01
CA PRO A 32 -14.11 22.96 -2.50
C PRO A 32 -15.06 23.26 -1.33
N ARG A 33 -16.31 22.79 -1.43
CA ARG A 33 -17.35 22.99 -0.42
C ARG A 33 -16.96 22.49 0.98
N HIS A 34 -16.11 21.47 1.08
CA HIS A 34 -15.79 20.80 2.34
C HIS A 34 -14.39 21.11 2.88
N ILE A 35 -13.55 21.81 2.12
CA ILE A 35 -12.13 21.97 2.49
C ILE A 35 -11.77 23.36 3.02
N PHE A 36 -12.57 24.39 2.75
CA PHE A 36 -12.29 25.77 3.17
C PHE A 36 -12.89 26.18 4.51
N ASP A 37 -13.93 25.47 4.96
CA ASP A 37 -14.62 25.75 6.21
C ASP A 37 -14.53 24.56 7.17
N GLU A 38 -14.12 24.82 8.41
CA GLU A 38 -13.91 23.78 9.42
C GLU A 38 -15.21 23.12 9.88
N LYS A 39 -16.31 23.87 10.02
CA LYS A 39 -17.59 23.30 10.43
C LYS A 39 -18.15 22.40 9.34
N ILE A 40 -18.11 22.85 8.09
CA ILE A 40 -18.55 22.05 6.95
C ILE A 40 -17.66 20.81 6.78
N TYR A 41 -16.35 20.95 7.00
CA TYR A 41 -15.42 19.82 7.01
C TYR A 41 -15.80 18.77 8.06
N ILE A 42 -16.07 19.17 9.32
CA ILE A 42 -16.46 18.26 10.40
C ILE A 42 -17.76 17.52 10.06
N VAL A 43 -18.77 18.25 9.57
CA VAL A 43 -20.04 17.64 9.13
C VAL A 43 -19.79 16.63 8.01
N ARG A 44 -18.93 16.96 7.04
CA ARG A 44 -18.58 16.03 5.96
C ARG A 44 -17.86 14.79 6.49
N LEU A 45 -16.97 14.94 7.46
CA LEU A 45 -16.25 13.82 8.07
C LEU A 45 -17.23 12.88 8.78
N GLY A 46 -18.17 13.41 9.57
CA GLY A 46 -19.22 12.61 10.21
C GLY A 46 -20.09 11.88 9.18
N ALA A 47 -20.40 12.53 8.06
CA ALA A 47 -21.17 11.89 6.98
C ALA A 47 -20.39 10.78 6.25
N VAL A 48 -19.07 10.93 6.08
CA VAL A 48 -18.17 9.88 5.58
C VAL A 48 -18.13 8.71 6.56
N ASP A 49 -18.01 8.98 7.85
CA ASP A 49 -17.95 7.95 8.89
C ASP A 49 -19.25 7.15 8.97
N GLY A 50 -20.40 7.84 8.90
CA GLY A 50 -21.71 7.21 8.80
C GLY A 50 -21.85 6.35 7.55
N ALA A 51 -21.41 6.83 6.38
CA ALA A 51 -21.44 6.05 5.14
C ALA A 51 -20.54 4.81 5.21
N LEU A 52 -19.35 4.91 5.82
CA LEU A 52 -18.44 3.77 6.04
C LEU A 52 -19.04 2.71 6.97
N LEU A 53 -19.83 3.12 7.96
CA LEU A 53 -20.55 2.20 8.86
C LEU A 53 -21.74 1.52 8.17
N ALA A 54 -22.37 2.20 7.21
CA ALA A 54 -23.53 1.69 6.49
C ALA A 54 -23.17 0.70 5.37
N ILE A 55 -21.88 0.50 5.06
CA ILE A 55 -21.44 -0.40 3.98
C ILE A 55 -21.92 -1.84 4.24
N LYS A 56 -22.75 -2.38 3.33
CA LYS A 56 -23.09 -3.81 3.31
C LYS A 56 -22.26 -4.53 2.25
N LEU A 57 -22.06 -5.83 2.46
CA LEU A 57 -21.35 -6.70 1.51
C LEU A 57 -21.97 -6.69 0.11
N THR A 58 -23.30 -6.63 0.04
CA THR A 58 -24.06 -6.54 -1.21
C THR A 58 -23.75 -5.27 -2.01
N ASP A 59 -23.32 -4.21 -1.34
CA ASP A 59 -23.04 -2.92 -1.98
C ASP A 59 -21.64 -2.91 -2.57
N VAL A 60 -20.74 -3.75 -2.05
CA VAL A 60 -19.37 -3.87 -2.54
C VAL A 60 -19.35 -4.29 -4.01
N GLY A 61 -20.19 -5.29 -4.34
CA GLY A 61 -20.35 -5.79 -5.70
C GLY A 61 -20.82 -4.71 -6.68
N LYS A 62 -21.67 -3.80 -6.20
CA LYS A 62 -22.26 -2.72 -6.98
C LYS A 62 -21.29 -1.56 -7.22
N TYR A 63 -20.41 -1.27 -6.26
CA TYR A 63 -19.57 -0.07 -6.28
C TYR A 63 -18.10 -0.33 -6.60
N PHE A 64 -17.59 -1.57 -6.48
CA PHE A 64 -16.16 -1.83 -6.57
C PHE A 64 -15.74 -2.99 -7.51
N THR A 65 -16.63 -3.90 -7.93
CA THR A 65 -16.22 -5.08 -8.73
C THR A 65 -16.59 -5.06 -10.21
N LEU A 66 -17.66 -4.36 -10.60
CA LEU A 66 -18.25 -4.53 -11.93
C LEU A 66 -18.41 -3.16 -12.57
N GLY A 67 -17.78 -2.97 -13.73
CA GLY A 67 -17.83 -1.74 -14.48
C GLY A 67 -19.27 -1.20 -14.62
N GLY A 68 -19.52 -0.06 -14.00
CA GLY A 68 -20.55 0.89 -14.39
C GLY A 68 -22.02 0.57 -14.12
N SER A 69 -22.41 -0.49 -13.41
CA SER A 69 -23.85 -0.78 -13.24
C SER A 69 -24.59 0.23 -12.35
N ASN A 70 -23.94 0.74 -11.29
CA ASN A 70 -24.47 1.80 -10.42
C ASN A 70 -23.42 2.89 -10.22
N LEU A 71 -23.27 3.76 -11.21
CA LEU A 71 -22.47 4.98 -11.09
C LEU A 71 -23.15 5.90 -10.09
N TRP A 72 -22.36 6.39 -9.13
CA TRP A 72 -22.67 7.48 -8.19
C TRP A 72 -24.17 7.87 -8.09
N TYR A 73 -24.86 7.40 -7.03
CA TYR A 73 -26.28 7.66 -6.81
C TYR A 73 -26.49 8.50 -5.54
N SER A 74 -27.17 9.64 -5.64
CA SER A 74 -27.24 10.63 -4.56
C SER A 74 -28.02 10.16 -3.33
N GLU A 75 -29.02 9.29 -3.52
CA GLU A 75 -29.79 8.74 -2.39
C GLU A 75 -29.00 7.63 -1.67
N ASP A 76 -27.99 7.08 -2.34
CA ASP A 76 -27.12 6.11 -1.72
C ASP A 76 -26.02 6.81 -0.88
N PRO A 77 -25.84 6.47 0.42
CA PRO A 77 -24.73 6.97 1.22
C PRO A 77 -23.32 6.81 0.60
N PHE A 78 -23.09 5.86 -0.31
CA PHE A 78 -21.82 5.63 -1.00
C PHE A 78 -21.35 6.82 -1.86
N HIS A 79 -22.26 7.69 -2.33
CA HIS A 79 -21.87 8.92 -3.03
C HIS A 79 -20.96 9.82 -2.18
N LYS A 80 -20.95 9.62 -0.86
CA LYS A 80 -20.08 10.33 0.07
C LYS A 80 -18.65 9.79 0.10
N LEU A 81 -18.42 8.60 -0.42
CA LEU A 81 -17.16 7.87 -0.40
C LEU A 81 -16.49 7.77 -1.77
N VAL A 82 -17.30 7.75 -2.84
CA VAL A 82 -16.82 7.54 -4.21
C VAL A 82 -17.01 8.78 -5.10
N LYS A 83 -16.21 8.84 -6.15
CA LYS A 83 -16.32 9.75 -7.28
C LYS A 83 -16.35 8.92 -8.57
N VAL A 84 -16.93 9.48 -9.61
CA VAL A 84 -16.84 8.89 -10.96
C VAL A 84 -15.50 9.28 -11.57
N VAL A 85 -14.81 8.30 -12.15
CA VAL A 85 -13.62 8.50 -12.97
C VAL A 85 -13.88 7.95 -14.37
N ARG A 86 -13.27 8.59 -15.36
CA ARG A 86 -13.30 8.17 -16.76
C ARG A 86 -12.02 7.40 -17.05
N GLU A 87 -12.16 6.21 -17.62
CA GLU A 87 -11.08 5.39 -18.16
C GLU A 87 -11.23 5.29 -19.68
N ILE A 88 -10.12 5.47 -20.39
CA ILE A 88 -10.06 5.25 -21.84
C ILE A 88 -9.25 3.97 -22.06
N THR A 89 -9.89 2.95 -22.62
CA THR A 89 -9.21 1.68 -22.91
C THR A 89 -8.18 1.84 -24.02
N LYS A 90 -7.30 0.85 -24.17
CA LYS A 90 -6.35 0.79 -25.30
C LYS A 90 -7.03 0.84 -26.68
N LYS A 91 -8.30 0.42 -26.77
CA LYS A 91 -9.10 0.44 -28.00
C LYS A 91 -9.90 1.74 -28.18
N GLY A 92 -9.69 2.74 -27.32
CA GLY A 92 -10.39 4.03 -27.37
C GLY A 92 -11.79 4.04 -26.77
N ALA A 93 -12.31 2.89 -26.29
CA ALA A 93 -13.61 2.86 -25.61
C ALA A 93 -13.53 3.58 -24.25
N GLU A 94 -14.56 4.36 -23.95
CA GLU A 94 -14.69 5.08 -22.69
C GLU A 94 -15.51 4.27 -21.69
N LEU A 95 -14.99 4.14 -20.47
CA LEU A 95 -15.72 3.59 -19.34
C LEU A 95 -15.78 4.61 -18.21
N PHE A 96 -16.88 4.60 -17.49
CA PHE A 96 -17.03 5.33 -16.24
C PHE A 96 -17.02 4.34 -15.09
N LEU A 97 -16.21 4.62 -14.08
CA LEU A 97 -15.98 3.74 -12.94
C LEU A 97 -16.08 4.53 -11.64
N ASN A 98 -16.51 3.87 -10.57
CA ASN A 98 -16.44 4.44 -9.24
C ASN A 98 -15.03 4.27 -8.68
N ALA A 99 -14.49 5.34 -8.10
CA ALA A 99 -13.23 5.33 -7.38
C ALA A 99 -13.40 6.03 -6.03
N SER A 100 -12.61 5.67 -5.02
CA SER A 100 -12.59 6.43 -3.76
C SER A 100 -12.27 7.90 -4.00
N ILE A 101 -12.95 8.80 -3.30
CA ILE A 101 -12.73 10.26 -3.42
C ILE A 101 -11.25 10.63 -3.16
N CYS A 102 -10.65 10.04 -2.12
CA CYS A 102 -9.24 10.13 -1.79
C CYS A 102 -8.73 8.79 -1.20
N ALA A 103 -7.41 8.60 -1.05
CA ALA A 103 -6.90 7.34 -0.47
C ALA A 103 -7.29 7.15 0.97
N ASP A 104 -7.42 8.20 1.77
CA ASP A 104 -7.80 8.02 3.17
C ASP A 104 -9.14 7.28 3.25
N ILE A 105 -10.12 7.72 2.45
CA ILE A 105 -11.39 7.01 2.29
C ILE A 105 -11.18 5.61 1.68
N GLY A 106 -10.35 5.46 0.64
CA GLY A 106 -10.05 4.16 0.03
C GLY A 106 -9.48 3.12 1.01
N PHE A 107 -8.51 3.51 1.84
CA PHE A 107 -7.96 2.65 2.89
C PHE A 107 -8.99 2.32 3.97
N ARG A 108 -9.82 3.29 4.37
CA ARG A 108 -10.89 3.06 5.35
C ARG A 108 -11.98 2.12 4.82
N ILE A 109 -12.31 2.21 3.52
CA ILE A 109 -13.15 1.22 2.85
C ILE A 109 -12.48 -0.14 2.93
N ALA A 110 -11.21 -0.24 2.55
CA ALA A 110 -10.49 -1.50 2.56
C ALA A 110 -10.40 -2.12 3.96
N ASP A 111 -10.24 -1.34 5.04
CA ASP A 111 -10.28 -1.83 6.42
C ASP A 111 -11.66 -2.36 6.83
N ARG A 112 -12.75 -1.78 6.31
CA ARG A 112 -14.10 -2.27 6.55
C ARG A 112 -14.34 -3.57 5.79
N LEU A 113 -13.94 -3.62 4.53
CA LEU A 113 -14.12 -4.78 3.67
C LEU A 113 -13.25 -5.95 4.09
N GLU A 114 -12.03 -5.71 4.56
CA GLU A 114 -11.15 -6.76 5.10
C GLU A 114 -11.80 -7.54 6.24
N LYS A 115 -12.58 -6.87 7.10
CA LYS A 115 -13.29 -7.51 8.21
C LYS A 115 -14.57 -8.23 7.77
N ALA A 116 -15.23 -7.73 6.74
CA ALA A 116 -16.52 -8.23 6.30
C ALA A 116 -16.41 -9.35 5.26
N MET A 117 -15.35 -9.36 4.45
CA MET A 117 -15.20 -10.24 3.28
C MET A 117 -14.23 -11.38 3.57
N ASN A 118 -14.44 -12.50 2.88
CA ASN A 118 -13.42 -13.54 2.82
C ASN A 118 -12.28 -13.14 1.87
N THR A 119 -11.18 -13.87 1.94
CA THR A 119 -9.97 -13.62 1.13
C THR A 119 -10.24 -13.66 -0.37
N LYS A 120 -11.06 -14.60 -0.85
CA LYS A 120 -11.35 -14.74 -2.28
C LYS A 120 -12.08 -13.52 -2.82
N ASP A 121 -13.05 -13.01 -2.09
CA ASP A 121 -13.84 -11.85 -2.52
C ASP A 121 -12.97 -10.58 -2.55
N LEU A 122 -12.04 -10.42 -1.59
CA LEU A 122 -11.07 -9.32 -1.61
C LEU A 122 -10.14 -9.39 -2.83
N LEU A 123 -9.66 -10.58 -3.18
CA LEU A 123 -8.79 -10.75 -4.34
C LEU A 123 -9.56 -10.55 -5.66
N LEU A 124 -10.86 -10.88 -5.69
CA LEU A 124 -11.73 -10.59 -6.82
C LEU A 124 -11.92 -9.09 -7.04
N LEU A 125 -11.96 -8.27 -5.98
CA LEU A 125 -11.95 -6.80 -6.12
C LEU A 125 -10.70 -6.31 -6.84
N ILE A 126 -9.54 -6.85 -6.47
CA ILE A 126 -8.26 -6.51 -7.08
C ILE A 126 -8.26 -6.93 -8.56
N LEU A 127 -8.62 -8.18 -8.83
CA LEU A 127 -8.60 -8.79 -10.17
C LEU A 127 -9.73 -8.35 -11.11
N GLY A 128 -10.77 -7.74 -10.56
CA GLY A 128 -11.85 -7.08 -11.31
C GLY A 128 -11.56 -5.62 -11.62
N SER A 129 -10.51 -5.04 -11.03
CA SER A 129 -10.12 -3.66 -11.30
C SER A 129 -9.27 -3.56 -12.57
N HIS A 130 -9.45 -2.47 -13.32
CA HIS A 130 -8.78 -2.26 -14.61
C HIS A 130 -7.95 -0.98 -14.64
N GLY A 131 -7.01 -0.93 -15.58
CA GLY A 131 -6.13 0.22 -15.85
C GLY A 131 -5.54 0.86 -14.59
N ALA A 132 -5.76 2.17 -14.45
CA ALA A 132 -5.24 2.92 -13.30
C ALA A 132 -5.87 2.50 -11.97
N LEU A 133 -7.11 1.98 -11.97
CA LEU A 133 -7.78 1.50 -10.77
C LEU A 133 -7.21 0.17 -10.26
N ALA A 134 -6.65 -0.66 -11.14
CA ALA A 134 -5.97 -1.90 -10.72
C ALA A 134 -4.82 -1.62 -9.73
N SER A 135 -4.02 -0.58 -9.97
CA SER A 135 -2.97 -0.17 -9.02
C SER A 135 -3.56 0.27 -7.67
N HIS A 136 -4.62 1.07 -7.71
CA HIS A 136 -5.27 1.56 -6.49
C HIS A 136 -5.91 0.42 -5.69
N ALA A 137 -6.59 -0.52 -6.35
CA ALA A 137 -7.18 -1.68 -5.72
C ALA A 137 -6.10 -2.60 -5.14
N LEU A 138 -4.99 -2.79 -5.85
CA LEU A 138 -3.87 -3.58 -5.35
C LEU A 138 -3.23 -2.95 -4.09
N GLU A 139 -3.00 -1.65 -4.08
CA GLU A 139 -2.50 -0.92 -2.89
C GLU A 139 -3.50 -0.98 -1.72
N GLN A 140 -4.80 -0.83 -2.01
CA GLN A 140 -5.85 -0.81 -1.00
C GLN A 140 -6.12 -2.20 -0.43
N PHE A 141 -6.22 -3.26 -1.22
CA PHE A 141 -6.62 -4.57 -0.73
C PHE A 141 -5.46 -5.57 -0.62
N GLY A 142 -4.40 -5.39 -1.42
CA GLY A 142 -3.28 -6.33 -1.51
C GLY A 142 -2.49 -6.48 -0.21
N LEU A 143 -2.32 -5.41 0.58
CA LEU A 143 -1.69 -5.49 1.90
C LEU A 143 -2.55 -6.29 2.89
N ARG A 144 -3.86 -6.12 2.83
CA ARG A 144 -4.82 -6.67 3.80
C ARG A 144 -4.95 -8.18 3.73
N VAL A 145 -4.71 -8.79 2.57
CA VAL A 145 -4.76 -10.26 2.42
C VAL A 145 -3.54 -10.96 3.04
N PHE A 146 -2.46 -10.27 3.41
CA PHE A 146 -1.31 -10.89 4.09
C PHE A 146 -1.61 -11.33 5.52
N THR A 147 -2.72 -10.85 6.12
CA THR A 147 -3.18 -11.37 7.42
C THR A 147 -3.83 -12.75 7.31
N ARG A 148 -4.10 -13.23 6.09
CA ARG A 148 -4.85 -14.45 5.79
C ARG A 148 -3.87 -15.59 5.53
N GLY A 149 -3.87 -16.59 6.41
CA GLY A 149 -2.92 -17.72 6.35
C GLY A 149 -3.06 -18.54 5.08
N GLU A 150 -4.28 -18.72 4.58
CA GLU A 150 -4.57 -19.42 3.32
C GLU A 150 -4.00 -18.69 2.10
N PHE A 151 -4.04 -17.35 2.09
CA PHE A 151 -3.43 -16.55 1.05
C PHE A 151 -1.91 -16.72 1.05
N VAL A 152 -1.28 -16.56 2.22
CA VAL A 152 0.18 -16.66 2.32
C VAL A 152 0.66 -18.07 2.00
N SER A 153 -0.04 -19.09 2.45
CA SER A 153 0.26 -20.51 2.14
C SER A 153 0.18 -20.81 0.64
N ALA A 154 -0.75 -20.19 -0.08
CA ALA A 154 -0.80 -20.29 -1.53
C ALA A 154 0.30 -19.43 -2.20
N LEU A 155 0.53 -18.20 -1.73
CA LEU A 155 1.49 -17.25 -2.29
C LEU A 155 2.91 -17.82 -2.28
N VAL A 156 3.34 -18.44 -1.19
CA VAL A 156 4.71 -18.95 -1.04
C VAL A 156 5.05 -20.06 -2.04
N LYS A 157 4.05 -20.79 -2.55
CA LYS A 157 4.22 -21.79 -3.61
C LYS A 157 4.54 -21.15 -4.97
N GLY A 158 4.08 -19.91 -5.19
CA GLY A 158 4.29 -19.15 -6.42
C GLY A 158 5.38 -18.08 -6.33
N LEU A 159 5.96 -17.88 -5.15
CA LEU A 159 6.95 -16.84 -4.87
C LEU A 159 8.29 -17.18 -5.51
N LYS A 160 8.85 -16.26 -6.30
CA LYS A 160 10.13 -16.45 -7.00
C LYS A 160 11.12 -15.39 -6.57
N GLU A 161 12.34 -15.79 -6.17
CA GLU A 161 13.40 -14.81 -5.91
C GLU A 161 13.87 -14.16 -7.22
N LEU A 162 14.26 -12.89 -7.12
CA LEU A 162 14.98 -12.12 -8.12
C LEU A 162 16.43 -11.99 -7.63
N PRO A 163 17.32 -12.96 -7.93
CA PRO A 163 18.67 -12.94 -7.39
C PRO A 163 19.51 -11.82 -8.02
N PRO A 164 20.41 -11.19 -7.25
CA PRO A 164 21.37 -10.23 -7.81
C PRO A 164 22.34 -10.93 -8.78
N PRO A 165 22.91 -10.22 -9.77
CA PRO A 165 23.83 -10.77 -10.77
C PRO A 165 25.03 -11.52 -10.18
N GLU A 166 25.50 -11.07 -9.02
CA GLU A 166 26.67 -11.65 -8.34
C GLU A 166 26.33 -12.92 -7.54
N ARG A 167 25.04 -13.26 -7.38
CA ARG A 167 24.59 -14.41 -6.59
C ARG A 167 24.00 -15.51 -7.49
N ASN A 168 24.70 -16.63 -7.53
CA ASN A 168 24.33 -17.77 -8.39
C ASN A 168 23.28 -18.71 -7.80
N LYS A 169 22.99 -18.65 -6.50
CA LYS A 169 22.00 -19.53 -5.84
C LYS A 169 20.83 -18.73 -5.29
N ALA A 170 19.63 -19.16 -5.66
CA ALA A 170 18.41 -18.60 -5.10
C ALA A 170 18.24 -18.99 -3.63
N ARG A 171 17.76 -18.07 -2.80
CA ARG A 171 17.40 -18.25 -1.40
C ARG A 171 15.89 -18.26 -1.25
N ASP A 172 15.37 -19.28 -0.58
CA ASP A 172 13.96 -19.30 -0.20
C ASP A 172 13.62 -18.16 0.76
N SER A 173 12.47 -17.52 0.51
CA SER A 173 11.91 -16.49 1.39
C SER A 173 11.67 -17.04 2.78
N VAL A 174 11.79 -16.19 3.79
CA VAL A 174 11.44 -16.51 5.18
C VAL A 174 10.01 -17.03 5.27
N LEU A 175 9.09 -16.55 4.44
CA LEU A 175 7.70 -17.03 4.41
C LEU A 175 7.58 -18.41 3.76
N LYS A 176 8.48 -18.78 2.85
CA LYS A 176 8.45 -20.13 2.27
C LYS A 176 8.94 -21.18 3.27
N VAL A 177 9.92 -20.81 4.10
CA VAL A 177 10.43 -21.67 5.18
C VAL A 177 9.49 -21.68 6.39
N ASN A 178 8.90 -20.53 6.73
CA ASN A 178 7.99 -20.35 7.85
C ASN A 178 6.78 -19.49 7.45
N HIS A 179 5.82 -20.09 6.75
CA HIS A 179 4.61 -19.39 6.29
C HIS A 179 3.72 -18.95 7.46
N GLN A 180 3.80 -19.62 8.61
CA GLN A 180 3.12 -19.24 9.86
C GLN A 180 3.65 -17.93 10.46
N GLY A 181 4.83 -17.48 10.02
CA GLY A 181 5.41 -16.17 10.34
C GLY A 181 4.66 -14.98 9.74
N HIS A 182 3.62 -15.20 8.93
CA HIS A 182 2.79 -14.15 8.36
C HIS A 182 2.12 -13.28 9.45
N PRO A 183 1.78 -12.01 9.14
CA PRO A 183 1.13 -11.14 10.10
C PRO A 183 -0.27 -11.64 10.45
N THR A 184 -0.72 -11.38 11.67
CA THR A 184 -2.07 -11.78 12.16
C THR A 184 -2.99 -10.60 12.39
N ARG A 185 -2.42 -9.39 12.38
CA ARG A 185 -3.14 -8.13 12.56
C ARG A 185 -2.40 -6.99 11.89
N THR A 186 -3.10 -5.91 11.63
CA THR A 186 -2.57 -4.68 11.04
C THR A 186 -2.42 -3.58 12.09
N VAL A 187 -1.46 -2.67 11.88
CA VAL A 187 -1.26 -1.45 12.65
C VAL A 187 -0.95 -0.30 11.68
N GLY A 188 -1.75 0.75 11.72
CA GLY A 188 -1.46 1.97 10.97
C GLY A 188 -0.32 2.76 11.60
N LEU A 189 0.67 3.17 10.82
CA LEU A 189 1.71 4.11 11.24
C LEU A 189 1.29 5.54 10.87
N GLY A 190 1.00 6.35 11.89
CA GLY A 190 0.61 7.75 11.71
C GLY A 190 1.71 8.60 11.07
N LYS A 191 1.33 9.73 10.47
CA LYS A 191 2.32 10.65 9.87
C LYS A 191 3.22 11.28 10.92
N LEU A 192 4.48 11.47 10.54
CA LEU A 192 5.52 12.04 11.41
C LEU A 192 5.36 13.57 11.63
N GLU A 193 4.57 14.24 10.79
CA GLU A 193 4.28 15.69 10.85
C GLU A 193 3.75 16.18 12.20
N ASN A 194 3.18 15.30 13.03
CA ASN A 194 2.60 15.66 14.34
C ASN A 194 3.42 15.15 15.55
N GLY A 195 4.63 14.63 15.31
CA GLY A 195 5.38 13.85 16.29
C GLY A 195 4.74 12.47 16.49
N VAL A 196 5.54 11.41 16.42
CA VAL A 196 5.05 10.05 16.64
C VAL A 196 5.73 9.47 17.86
N ARG A 197 4.93 8.99 18.80
CA ARG A 197 5.44 8.21 19.93
C ARG A 197 6.02 6.91 19.38
N ARG A 198 7.32 6.69 19.60
CA ARG A 198 7.96 5.42 19.26
C ARG A 198 7.24 4.25 19.91
N ILE A 199 6.98 3.21 19.13
CA ILE A 199 6.34 1.97 19.55
C ILE A 199 7.36 0.83 19.63
N ASP A 200 7.00 -0.22 20.36
CA ASP A 200 7.82 -1.42 20.42
C ASP A 200 7.59 -2.27 19.16
N MET A 201 8.68 -2.73 18.54
CA MET A 201 8.62 -3.61 17.39
C MET A 201 7.99 -4.95 17.80
N LYS A 202 6.95 -5.37 17.06
CA LYS A 202 6.29 -6.66 17.25
C LYS A 202 6.35 -7.49 15.97
N TYR A 203 6.68 -8.76 16.13
CA TYR A 203 6.60 -9.77 15.08
C TYR A 203 5.14 -10.08 14.72
N ARG A 204 4.92 -10.56 13.49
CA ARG A 204 3.59 -10.91 12.96
C ARG A 204 2.56 -9.77 13.02
N VAL A 205 3.03 -8.53 12.93
CA VAL A 205 2.19 -7.33 12.81
C VAL A 205 2.50 -6.65 11.48
N LEU A 206 1.48 -6.44 10.66
CA LEU A 206 1.60 -5.69 9.42
C LEU A 206 1.48 -4.20 9.70
N TYR A 207 2.59 -3.47 9.55
CA TYR A 207 2.63 -2.02 9.67
C TYR A 207 2.31 -1.39 8.32
N ILE A 208 1.27 -0.53 8.31
CA ILE A 208 0.80 0.17 7.11
C ILE A 208 1.01 1.68 7.31
N PRO A 209 1.96 2.30 6.61
CA PRO A 209 2.17 3.75 6.64
C PRO A 209 0.94 4.53 6.16
N ALA A 210 0.58 5.60 6.89
CA ALA A 210 -0.46 6.54 6.46
C ALA A 210 -0.01 7.47 5.32
N ALA A 211 1.30 7.55 5.07
CA ALA A 211 1.86 8.32 3.96
C ALA A 211 1.84 7.47 2.68
N ARG A 212 1.20 7.98 1.62
CA ARG A 212 1.19 7.31 0.30
C ARG A 212 2.59 7.11 -0.28
N ASN A 213 3.47 8.08 -0.08
CA ASN A 213 4.84 8.05 -0.60
C ASN A 213 5.81 7.59 0.49
N PHE A 214 5.41 6.57 1.27
CA PHE A 214 6.33 5.97 2.22
C PHE A 214 7.53 5.41 1.45
N PRO A 215 8.77 5.66 1.91
CA PRO A 215 9.94 5.21 1.18
C PRO A 215 9.95 3.67 1.07
N LEU A 216 10.48 3.20 -0.05
CA LEU A 216 10.80 1.81 -0.36
C LEU A 216 9.63 0.83 -0.54
N VAL A 217 8.61 0.83 0.32
CA VAL A 217 7.50 -0.16 0.36
C VAL A 217 6.17 0.44 0.80
N ASP A 218 5.07 -0.24 0.47
CA ASP A 218 3.69 0.18 0.83
C ASP A 218 3.25 -0.33 2.20
N GLY A 219 3.90 -1.38 2.71
CA GLY A 219 3.70 -1.92 4.06
C GLY A 219 4.80 -2.91 4.39
N PHE A 220 4.96 -3.24 5.68
CA PHE A 220 6.00 -4.18 6.11
C PHE A 220 5.65 -4.88 7.42
N PHE A 221 6.29 -6.01 7.68
CA PHE A 221 6.17 -6.74 8.94
C PHE A 221 7.48 -7.43 9.30
N PHE A 222 7.53 -7.99 10.50
CA PHE A 222 8.71 -8.69 11.01
C PHE A 222 8.43 -10.17 11.26
N VAL A 223 9.38 -11.01 10.89
CA VAL A 223 9.41 -12.45 11.14
C VAL A 223 10.61 -12.77 12.02
N ASP A 224 10.45 -13.62 13.02
CA ASP A 224 11.51 -13.95 13.99
C ASP A 224 12.34 -15.19 13.58
N SER A 225 11.67 -16.21 13.04
CA SER A 225 12.25 -17.52 12.74
C SER A 225 12.02 -17.93 11.28
N PRO A 226 12.97 -18.62 10.62
CA PRO A 226 14.25 -19.12 11.15
C PRO A 226 15.33 -18.03 11.30
N ARG A 227 15.07 -16.84 10.79
CA ARG A 227 15.95 -15.68 10.87
C ARG A 227 15.12 -14.42 11.04
N LYS A 228 15.66 -13.44 11.77
CA LYS A 228 15.02 -12.14 11.95
C LYS A 228 14.98 -11.42 10.61
N THR A 229 13.79 -11.18 10.11
CA THR A 229 13.58 -10.61 8.78
C THR A 229 12.57 -9.47 8.82
N LEU A 230 12.92 -8.34 8.22
CA LEU A 230 11.96 -7.34 7.77
C LEU A 230 11.43 -7.79 6.41
N VAL A 231 10.13 -8.03 6.31
CA VAL A 231 9.45 -8.33 5.04
C VAL A 231 8.72 -7.08 4.60
N GLY A 232 9.23 -6.44 3.56
CA GLY A 232 8.64 -5.29 2.90
C GLY A 232 7.73 -5.73 1.74
N LEU A 233 6.55 -5.14 1.65
CA LEU A 233 5.54 -5.43 0.64
C LEU A 233 5.40 -4.23 -0.28
N GLN A 234 5.71 -4.43 -1.57
CA GLN A 234 5.51 -3.43 -2.62
C GLN A 234 4.42 -3.90 -3.57
N MET A 235 3.27 -3.25 -3.49
CA MET A 235 2.19 -3.34 -4.45
C MET A 235 2.56 -2.51 -5.67
N THR A 236 2.55 -3.12 -6.87
CA THR A 236 2.88 -2.35 -8.06
C THR A 236 2.38 -2.93 -9.37
N THR A 237 2.10 -2.05 -10.32
CA THR A 237 1.84 -2.37 -11.72
C THR A 237 3.02 -2.06 -12.65
N ALA A 238 4.06 -1.39 -12.15
CA ALA A 238 5.25 -1.06 -12.94
C ALA A 238 6.11 -2.30 -13.19
N SER A 239 6.84 -2.29 -14.30
CA SER A 239 7.71 -3.40 -14.70
C SER A 239 9.08 -3.41 -14.04
N GLU A 240 9.48 -2.28 -13.44
CA GLU A 240 10.77 -2.06 -12.79
C GLU A 240 10.60 -1.04 -11.66
N HIS A 241 11.47 -1.17 -10.64
CA HIS A 241 11.48 -0.45 -9.36
C HIS A 241 12.90 -0.20 -8.88
N HIS A 242 13.81 0.19 -9.78
CA HIS A 242 15.15 0.59 -9.38
C HIS A 242 15.08 1.65 -8.28
N LYS A 243 15.78 1.40 -7.17
CA LYS A 243 15.79 2.29 -6.02
C LYS A 243 17.07 3.11 -6.03
N ILE A 244 16.99 4.30 -5.45
CA ILE A 244 18.16 5.12 -5.17
C ILE A 244 18.54 4.95 -3.70
N THR A 245 19.83 5.12 -3.41
CA THR A 245 20.42 4.98 -2.07
C THR A 245 19.69 5.84 -1.03
N SER A 246 19.31 7.06 -1.40
CA SER A 246 18.56 7.96 -0.53
C SER A 246 17.18 7.43 -0.14
N THR A 247 16.49 6.67 -1.00
CA THR A 247 15.19 6.05 -0.66
C THR A 247 15.36 4.94 0.36
N VAL A 248 16.40 4.11 0.23
CA VAL A 248 16.69 3.03 1.18
C VAL A 248 17.10 3.61 2.54
N ASN A 249 17.98 4.62 2.54
CA ASN A 249 18.37 5.32 3.75
C ASN A 249 17.17 5.96 4.45
N LEU A 250 16.34 6.70 3.70
CA LEU A 250 15.15 7.34 4.23
C LEU A 250 14.19 6.32 4.84
N PHE A 251 14.00 5.15 4.22
CA PHE A 251 13.20 4.09 4.82
C PHE A 251 13.75 3.65 6.18
N ASN A 252 15.06 3.42 6.28
CA ASN A 252 15.70 3.02 7.54
C ASN A 252 15.59 4.12 8.63
N GLU A 253 15.74 5.39 8.25
CA GLU A 253 15.54 6.53 9.16
C GLU A 253 14.10 6.59 9.68
N ARG A 254 13.11 6.40 8.79
CA ARG A 254 11.69 6.38 9.19
C ARG A 254 11.40 5.25 10.17
N LEU A 255 11.99 4.07 10.00
CA LEU A 255 11.87 2.98 10.97
C LEU A 255 12.46 3.37 12.34
N ALA A 256 13.58 4.11 12.38
CA ALA A 256 14.15 4.63 13.62
C ALA A 256 13.27 5.70 14.31
N GLU A 257 12.47 6.43 13.54
CA GLU A 257 11.47 7.36 14.07
C GLU A 257 10.27 6.64 14.68
N TYR A 258 9.84 5.49 14.11
CA TYR A 258 8.70 4.73 14.62
C TYR A 258 9.03 3.75 15.73
N PHE A 259 10.20 3.10 15.71
CA PHE A 259 10.47 1.96 16.59
C PHE A 259 11.52 2.26 17.66
N LYS A 260 11.20 1.89 18.91
CA LYS A 260 12.17 1.96 20.01
C LYS A 260 13.31 0.96 19.78
N GLY A 261 14.54 1.41 20.03
CA GLY A 261 15.71 0.54 19.93
C GLY A 261 16.05 0.05 18.51
N TRP A 262 15.51 0.69 17.46
CA TRP A 262 15.68 0.26 16.06
C TRP A 262 17.14 -0.04 15.70
N LYS A 263 18.09 0.85 16.06
CA LYS A 263 19.53 0.66 15.81
C LYS A 263 20.12 -0.64 16.36
N LYS A 264 19.55 -1.20 17.43
CA LYS A 264 19.97 -2.49 18.00
C LYS A 264 19.24 -3.65 17.32
N LEU A 265 17.94 -3.48 17.06
CA LEU A 265 17.10 -4.49 16.43
C LEU A 265 17.50 -4.79 14.97
N SER A 266 17.97 -3.77 14.24
CA SER A 266 18.25 -3.87 12.82
C SER A 266 19.62 -4.49 12.48
N ARG A 267 20.53 -4.67 13.45
CA ARG A 267 21.93 -5.08 13.19
C ARG A 267 22.04 -6.42 12.48
N ASP A 268 21.26 -7.40 12.93
CA ASP A 268 21.32 -8.78 12.43
C ASP A 268 20.08 -9.13 11.58
N MET A 269 19.36 -8.11 11.11
CA MET A 269 18.07 -8.29 10.44
C MET A 269 18.26 -8.41 8.92
N SER A 270 17.85 -9.54 8.36
CA SER A 270 17.74 -9.70 6.90
C SER A 270 16.55 -8.90 6.36
N TRP A 271 16.63 -8.42 5.11
CA TRP A 271 15.53 -7.73 4.47
C TRP A 271 15.02 -8.57 3.30
N GLU A 272 13.70 -8.72 3.21
CA GLU A 272 13.03 -9.33 2.07
C GLU A 272 12.03 -8.32 1.48
N ILE A 273 12.11 -8.07 0.18
CA ILE A 273 11.14 -7.22 -0.52
C ILE A 273 10.30 -8.10 -1.44
N ILE A 274 8.99 -8.12 -1.24
CA ILE A 274 8.05 -8.86 -2.07
C ILE A 274 7.32 -7.87 -2.98
N TYR A 275 7.61 -7.95 -4.27
CA TYR A 275 6.86 -7.26 -5.32
C TYR A 275 5.61 -8.06 -5.66
N VAL A 276 4.46 -7.53 -5.28
CA VAL A 276 3.15 -8.07 -5.62
C VAL A 276 2.62 -7.29 -6.81
N GLN A 277 2.36 -7.99 -7.92
CA GLN A 277 1.88 -7.38 -9.15
C GLN A 277 0.49 -7.89 -9.54
N HIS A 278 -0.31 -7.01 -10.14
CA HIS A 278 -1.58 -7.39 -10.76
C HIS A 278 -1.34 -8.21 -12.04
N ALA A 279 -2.27 -9.11 -12.39
CA ALA A 279 -2.21 -9.96 -13.59
C ALA A 279 -1.90 -9.19 -14.89
N ASP A 280 -2.48 -8.00 -15.01
CA ASP A 280 -2.34 -7.15 -16.21
C ASP A 280 -1.01 -6.39 -16.27
N SER A 281 -0.16 -6.52 -15.24
CA SER A 281 1.11 -5.82 -15.15
C SER A 281 2.20 -6.56 -15.91
N LYS A 282 3.14 -5.82 -16.48
CA LYS A 282 4.36 -6.43 -17.01
C LYS A 282 5.19 -6.96 -15.83
N LYS A 283 5.33 -8.29 -15.78
CA LYS A 283 6.06 -8.99 -14.72
C LYS A 283 7.51 -8.48 -14.59
N ILE A 284 7.91 -8.20 -13.35
CA ILE A 284 9.31 -7.99 -12.98
C ILE A 284 10.05 -9.32 -13.14
N LYS A 285 11.11 -9.33 -13.94
CA LYS A 285 11.89 -10.54 -14.25
C LYS A 285 13.31 -10.51 -13.72
N LYS A 286 13.80 -9.32 -13.33
CA LYS A 286 15.18 -9.07 -12.95
C LYS A 286 15.22 -8.45 -11.56
N TRP A 287 16.34 -8.62 -10.88
CA TRP A 287 16.64 -7.94 -9.63
C TRP A 287 16.61 -6.41 -9.76
N GLN A 288 16.09 -5.74 -8.74
CA GLN A 288 15.90 -4.30 -8.68
C GLN A 288 17.07 -3.65 -7.96
N ARG A 289 18.08 -3.24 -8.74
CA ARG A 289 19.28 -2.59 -8.20
C ARG A 289 18.96 -1.38 -7.31
N CYS A 290 19.80 -1.16 -6.32
CA CYS A 290 19.90 0.09 -5.57
C CYS A 290 21.10 0.90 -6.07
N GLY A 291 20.87 2.14 -6.47
CA GLY A 291 21.91 3.06 -6.94
C GLY A 291 22.16 3.02 -8.45
N PRO A 292 23.12 3.85 -8.92
CA PRO A 292 23.52 3.90 -10.32
C PRO A 292 24.26 2.61 -10.74
N VAL A 293 24.29 2.35 -12.06
CA VAL A 293 25.13 1.27 -12.62
C VAL A 293 26.61 1.50 -12.29
N ASN A 294 27.04 2.77 -12.39
CA ASN A 294 28.40 3.18 -12.07
C ASN A 294 28.46 3.71 -10.63
N THR A 295 29.08 2.96 -9.75
CA THR A 295 29.21 3.28 -8.32
C THR A 295 30.45 4.14 -8.00
N LYS A 296 31.30 4.49 -8.99
CA LYS A 296 32.56 5.23 -8.76
C LYS A 296 32.36 6.60 -8.10
N ASN A 297 31.25 7.27 -8.40
CA ASN A 297 30.96 8.61 -7.90
C ASN A 297 30.08 8.62 -6.63
N LEU A 298 29.84 7.45 -6.03
CA LEU A 298 29.09 7.37 -4.78
C LEU A 298 29.95 7.82 -3.60
N SER A 299 29.34 8.53 -2.66
CA SER A 299 29.92 8.76 -1.34
C SER A 299 30.09 7.43 -0.59
N ASP A 300 30.94 7.40 0.44
CA ASP A 300 31.18 6.17 1.19
C ASP A 300 29.91 5.65 1.88
N ALA A 301 29.07 6.55 2.40
CA ALA A 301 27.75 6.19 2.94
C ALA A 301 26.83 5.55 1.88
N GLU A 302 26.85 6.04 0.65
CA GLU A 302 26.08 5.45 -0.44
C GLU A 302 26.63 4.08 -0.86
N LYS A 303 27.95 3.90 -0.86
CA LYS A 303 28.58 2.60 -1.12
C LYS A 303 28.17 1.57 -0.06
N GLU A 304 28.11 1.96 1.21
CA GLU A 304 27.61 1.09 2.30
C GLU A 304 26.17 0.66 2.06
N ILE A 305 25.29 1.57 1.64
CA ILE A 305 23.89 1.26 1.32
C ILE A 305 23.79 0.30 0.13
N VAL A 306 24.59 0.50 -0.92
CA VAL A 306 24.64 -0.41 -2.08
C VAL A 306 25.14 -1.79 -1.65
N ALA A 307 26.23 -1.86 -0.86
CA ALA A 307 26.76 -3.12 -0.35
C ALA A 307 25.74 -3.85 0.53
N PHE A 308 25.03 -3.11 1.39
CA PHE A 308 23.92 -3.64 2.18
C PHE A 308 22.81 -4.22 1.29
N TRP A 309 22.37 -3.46 0.28
CA TRP A 309 21.32 -3.91 -0.65
C TRP A 309 21.72 -5.18 -1.38
N ASN A 310 22.93 -5.24 -1.92
CA ASN A 310 23.43 -6.38 -2.69
C ASN A 310 23.65 -7.63 -1.81
N GLY A 311 24.12 -7.43 -0.58
CA GLY A 311 24.46 -8.52 0.33
C GLY A 311 23.27 -9.05 1.15
N ASN A 312 22.41 -8.17 1.64
CA ASN A 312 21.47 -8.47 2.74
C ASN A 312 19.99 -8.32 2.37
N VAL A 313 19.68 -7.74 1.20
CA VAL A 313 18.31 -7.63 0.70
C VAL A 313 18.04 -8.75 -0.29
N HIS A 314 16.95 -9.48 -0.07
CA HIS A 314 16.45 -10.50 -0.98
C HIS A 314 15.14 -10.03 -1.59
N GLU A 315 15.02 -10.12 -2.90
CA GLU A 315 13.85 -9.64 -3.61
C GLU A 315 13.06 -10.80 -4.16
N TYR A 316 11.74 -10.72 -4.04
CA TYR A 316 10.83 -11.74 -4.49
C TYR A 316 9.73 -11.14 -5.33
N GLN A 317 9.21 -11.95 -6.24
CA GLN A 317 8.19 -11.57 -7.18
C GLN A 317 7.00 -12.51 -7.07
N PHE A 318 5.82 -11.91 -7.08
CA PHE A 318 4.55 -12.61 -7.14
C PHE A 318 3.57 -11.87 -8.07
N VAL A 319 2.91 -12.60 -8.98
CA VAL A 319 1.78 -12.06 -9.75
C VAL A 319 0.49 -12.64 -9.19
N LEU A 320 -0.43 -11.77 -8.79
CA LEU A 320 -1.80 -12.15 -8.47
C LEU A 320 -2.57 -12.37 -9.78
N THR A 321 -2.99 -13.61 -10.02
CA THR A 321 -3.76 -14.00 -11.22
C THR A 321 -5.11 -14.60 -10.85
N ARG A 322 -6.01 -14.76 -11.83
CA ARG A 322 -7.27 -15.48 -11.62
C ARG A 322 -7.03 -16.95 -11.27
N ASP A 323 -6.06 -17.60 -11.91
CA ASP A 323 -5.66 -18.99 -11.60
C ASP A 323 -5.10 -19.15 -10.19
N PHE A 324 -4.61 -18.07 -9.56
CA PHE A 324 -4.21 -18.13 -8.16
C PHE A 324 -5.43 -18.29 -7.22
N LEU A 325 -6.60 -17.79 -7.60
CA LEU A 325 -7.81 -17.89 -6.78
C LEU A 325 -8.29 -19.33 -6.59
N SER A 326 -8.12 -20.20 -7.59
CA SER A 326 -8.50 -21.62 -7.46
C SER A 326 -7.66 -22.32 -6.39
N LYS A 327 -6.36 -21.99 -6.32
CA LYS A 327 -5.41 -22.57 -5.34
C LYS A 327 -5.74 -22.24 -3.88
N ILE A 328 -6.41 -21.10 -3.62
CA ILE A 328 -6.88 -20.76 -2.27
C ILE A 328 -8.05 -21.65 -1.85
N THR A 329 -8.88 -22.08 -2.81
CA THR A 329 -10.09 -22.87 -2.55
C THR A 329 -9.72 -24.31 -2.16
N GLU A 330 -8.69 -24.88 -2.78
CA GLU A 330 -8.21 -26.25 -2.52
C GLU A 330 -7.63 -26.44 -1.11
N ILE A 331 -6.99 -25.41 -0.55
CA ILE A 331 -6.38 -25.47 0.80
C ILE A 331 -7.43 -25.57 1.91
N ARG A 332 -8.69 -25.22 1.66
CA ARG A 332 -9.77 -25.31 2.66
C ARG A 332 -10.37 -26.71 2.81
N ILE A 333 -10.06 -27.62 1.88
CA ILE A 333 -10.62 -28.98 1.81
C ILE A 333 -9.62 -30.03 2.36
N GLN A 334 -8.36 -29.65 2.56
CA GLN A 334 -7.33 -30.45 3.26
C GLN A 334 -7.17 -29.94 4.69
#